data_AF-A0AAD1HT30-F1
#
_entry.id   AF-A0AAD1HT30-F1
#
_cell.length_a   1.000
_cell.length_b   1.000
_cell.length_c   1.000
_cell.angle_alpha   90.00
_cell.angle_beta   90.00
_cell.angle_gamma   90.00
#
_symmetry.space_group_name_H-M   'P 1'
#
loop_
_entity.id
_entity.type
_entity.pdbx_description
1 polymer ?
#
loop_
_entity_poly.entity_id
_entity_poly.type
_entity_poly.pdbx_seq_one_letter_code
_entity_poly.pdbx_strand_id
1 'polypeptide(L)'
;MQLMSPLDSVFLLAESREHPMHVGGLMLFEPPEGAGLEFVGEIYQGLLGARDLQPAFRKRPATLLGGIANVGWAFDDDVDVEYHVRRSALPVPGRVRDLLELTSLLHGSLLDRHRPLWEAHLVEGLADGRFAVYVKIHHSLIDGVSLLRLLRRTLSVDPREADLRTPWSLAPPSRPRPDAPSRLRGLAGMVKDIAALGPSTVKLARSALLEQQLTLPFEAPRTMLNVKIGGARRCAAQSWPVERVIAIKRAAGVTVNDVVLAMCAGALRAYLDEQRALPEHPLVAMVPVSLRGEADADAGGNMVGTILCNLATDLADPAQRLETISESMRSNKKVFSQLPRAQALALSAANMAPLALTALPGFVSAAPPPFNIVISNVPGPAEPLYWRGARLDGNYPLSIALDGQALNMTVVSNAGNLDFGLVGCRRSVPHLQRLLRHLDTSLQELEHAVGV
;
A
#
# COMPACT_ATOMS: atom_id res chain seq x y z
N MET A 1 -19.66 21.95 5.91
CA MET A 1 -18.81 21.66 4.73
C MET A 1 -17.40 22.16 4.98
N GLN A 2 -16.39 21.48 4.43
CA GLN A 2 -14.96 21.84 4.57
C GLN A 2 -14.26 21.72 3.20
N LEU A 3 -13.35 22.64 2.87
CA LEU A 3 -12.55 22.50 1.64
C LEU A 3 -11.63 21.28 1.72
N MET A 4 -11.55 20.54 0.63
CA MET A 4 -10.63 19.43 0.48
C MET A 4 -9.20 19.93 0.28
N SER A 5 -8.20 19.19 0.76
CA SER A 5 -6.82 19.54 0.44
C SER A 5 -6.54 19.27 -1.04
N PRO A 6 -5.60 19.99 -1.68
CA PRO A 6 -5.24 19.74 -3.08
C PRO A 6 -4.79 18.29 -3.33
N LEU A 7 -4.01 17.71 -2.40
CA LEU A 7 -3.54 16.33 -2.50
C LEU A 7 -4.70 15.32 -2.46
N ASP A 8 -5.65 15.49 -1.54
CA ASP A 8 -6.82 14.61 -1.43
C ASP A 8 -7.71 14.69 -2.69
N SER A 9 -7.82 15.90 -3.26
CA SER A 9 -8.64 16.16 -4.45
C SER A 9 -8.11 15.44 -5.68
N VAL A 10 -6.79 15.31 -5.82
CA VAL A 10 -6.15 14.60 -6.94
C VAL A 10 -6.62 13.15 -7.01
N PHE A 11 -6.76 12.45 -5.88
CA PHE A 11 -7.24 11.06 -5.87
C PHE A 11 -8.68 10.94 -6.38
N LEU A 12 -9.58 11.86 -6.00
CA LEU A 12 -10.96 11.85 -6.50
C LEU A 12 -11.07 12.23 -7.98
N LEU A 13 -10.19 13.13 -8.44
CA LEU A 13 -10.13 13.55 -9.85
C LEU A 13 -9.53 12.46 -10.75
N ALA A 14 -8.55 11.71 -10.24
CA ALA A 14 -7.92 10.61 -10.97
C ALA A 14 -8.78 9.34 -11.00
N GLU A 15 -9.70 9.18 -10.05
CA GLU A 15 -10.54 7.99 -9.96
C GLU A 15 -11.53 7.87 -11.13
N SER A 16 -11.64 6.66 -11.65
CA SER A 16 -12.57 6.27 -12.71
C SER A 16 -12.95 4.80 -12.53
N ARG A 17 -13.86 4.26 -13.37
CA ARG A 17 -14.28 2.86 -13.30
C ARG A 17 -13.10 1.89 -13.41
N GLU A 18 -12.10 2.24 -14.20
CA GLU A 18 -10.87 1.48 -14.45
C GLU A 18 -9.83 1.65 -13.33
N HIS A 19 -9.88 2.80 -12.64
CA HIS A 19 -8.92 3.24 -11.64
C HIS A 19 -9.60 3.62 -10.32
N PRO A 20 -10.16 2.66 -9.56
CA PRO A 20 -10.59 2.94 -8.19
C PRO A 20 -9.41 3.44 -7.35
N MET A 21 -9.57 4.54 -6.60
CA MET A 21 -8.50 5.16 -5.81
C MET A 21 -8.66 4.90 -4.31
N HIS A 22 -9.01 3.67 -3.96
CA HIS A 22 -9.11 3.20 -2.58
C HIS A 22 -8.00 2.22 -2.23
N VAL A 23 -7.62 2.24 -0.96
CA VAL A 23 -6.76 1.23 -0.34
C VAL A 23 -7.61 0.27 0.48
N GLY A 24 -7.08 -0.91 0.75
CA GLY A 24 -7.74 -1.85 1.65
C GLY A 24 -6.77 -2.65 2.51
N GLY A 25 -7.34 -3.32 3.50
CA GLY A 25 -6.64 -4.30 4.33
C GLY A 25 -7.51 -5.53 4.46
N LEU A 26 -6.94 -6.71 4.18
CA LEU A 26 -7.57 -7.99 4.45
C LEU A 26 -6.92 -8.57 5.70
N MET A 27 -7.67 -8.60 6.79
CA MET A 27 -7.24 -9.19 8.06
C MET A 27 -7.89 -10.56 8.23
N LEU A 28 -7.12 -11.51 8.74
CA LEU A 28 -7.56 -12.88 8.99
C LEU A 28 -7.44 -13.18 10.48
N PHE A 29 -8.50 -13.67 11.09
CA PHE A 29 -8.61 -13.86 12.53
C PHE A 29 -8.93 -15.31 12.88
N GLU A 30 -8.23 -15.82 13.87
CA GLU A 30 -8.57 -17.05 14.57
C GLU A 30 -9.47 -16.71 15.77
N PRO A 31 -10.70 -17.25 15.83
CA PRO A 31 -11.54 -17.11 17.01
C PRO A 31 -10.85 -17.63 18.28
N PRO A 32 -11.18 -17.08 19.47
CA PRO A 32 -10.66 -17.61 20.72
C PRO A 32 -11.14 -19.06 20.95
N GLU A 33 -10.37 -19.83 21.71
CA GLU A 33 -10.74 -21.20 22.06
C GLU A 33 -12.11 -21.27 22.73
N GLY A 34 -12.96 -22.18 22.28
CA GLY A 34 -14.34 -22.32 22.79
C GLY A 34 -15.33 -21.28 22.24
N ALA A 35 -14.94 -20.42 21.29
CA ALA A 35 -15.88 -19.53 20.60
C ALA A 35 -16.99 -20.34 19.90
N GLY A 36 -18.24 -19.98 20.15
CA GLY A 36 -19.40 -20.57 19.47
C GLY A 36 -19.57 -20.06 18.04
N LEU A 37 -20.50 -20.68 17.30
CA LEU A 37 -20.84 -20.30 15.92
C LEU A 37 -21.34 -18.84 15.80
N GLU A 38 -21.88 -18.28 16.88
CA GLU A 38 -22.40 -16.91 16.93
C GLU A 38 -21.30 -15.85 17.04
N PHE A 39 -20.04 -16.22 17.30
CA PHE A 39 -18.96 -15.27 17.59
C PHE A 39 -18.80 -14.18 16.52
N VAL A 40 -18.83 -14.55 15.25
CA VAL A 40 -18.75 -13.60 14.12
C VAL A 40 -20.00 -12.73 14.04
N GLY A 41 -21.18 -13.31 14.33
CA GLY A 41 -22.45 -12.58 14.41
C GLY A 41 -22.45 -11.53 15.52
N GLU A 42 -21.90 -11.85 16.69
CA GLU A 42 -21.76 -10.90 17.80
C GLU A 42 -20.80 -9.75 17.47
N ILE A 43 -19.67 -10.03 16.81
CA ILE A 43 -18.77 -8.99 16.31
C ILE A 43 -19.55 -8.07 15.35
N TYR A 44 -20.29 -8.64 14.41
CA TYR A 44 -21.10 -7.86 13.47
C TYR A 44 -22.10 -6.94 14.18
N GLN A 45 -22.87 -7.47 15.14
CA GLN A 45 -23.82 -6.66 15.92
C GLN A 45 -23.13 -5.57 16.73
N GLY A 46 -21.96 -5.86 17.32
CA GLY A 46 -21.16 -4.86 18.01
C GLY A 46 -20.65 -3.75 17.10
N LEU A 47 -20.29 -4.06 15.85
CA LEU A 47 -19.89 -3.07 14.85
C LEU A 47 -21.05 -2.15 14.44
N LEU A 48 -22.26 -2.71 14.29
CA LEU A 48 -23.48 -1.93 13.99
C LEU A 48 -23.90 -1.03 15.15
N GLY A 49 -23.59 -1.41 16.39
CA GLY A 49 -23.89 -0.64 17.60
C GLY A 49 -23.04 0.63 17.80
N ALA A 50 -22.10 0.93 16.91
CA ALA A 50 -21.22 2.10 17.04
C ALA A 50 -21.99 3.41 16.76
N ARG A 51 -22.19 4.25 17.79
CA ARG A 51 -23.00 5.49 17.71
C ARG A 51 -22.20 6.79 17.55
N ASP A 52 -20.89 6.75 17.79
CA ASP A 52 -20.00 7.92 17.73
C ASP A 52 -18.91 7.74 16.67
N LEU A 53 -19.24 8.02 15.42
CA LEU A 53 -18.26 7.96 14.33
C LEU A 53 -17.38 9.21 14.36
N GLN A 54 -16.06 8.99 14.26
CA GLN A 54 -15.10 10.06 14.16
C GLN A 54 -15.37 10.91 12.91
N PRO A 55 -15.04 12.21 12.91
CA PRO A 55 -15.33 13.11 11.80
C PRO A 55 -14.80 12.62 10.45
N ALA A 56 -13.68 11.87 10.41
CA ALA A 56 -13.17 11.28 9.17
C ALA A 56 -14.18 10.28 8.56
N PHE A 57 -14.79 9.41 9.35
CA PHE A 57 -15.72 8.38 8.88
C PHE A 57 -17.12 8.90 8.55
N ARG A 58 -17.33 10.21 8.72
CA ARG A 58 -18.55 10.93 8.35
C ARG A 58 -18.38 11.78 7.08
N LYS A 59 -17.18 11.82 6.50
CA LYS A 59 -16.88 12.66 5.33
C LYS A 59 -17.29 12.01 4.03
N ARG A 60 -18.08 12.74 3.24
CA ARG A 60 -18.36 12.41 1.84
C ARG A 60 -17.99 13.56 0.89
N PRO A 61 -17.62 13.27 -0.36
CA PRO A 61 -17.37 14.30 -1.36
C PRO A 61 -18.57 15.21 -1.54
N ALA A 62 -18.31 16.49 -1.75
CA ALA A 62 -19.33 17.48 -2.03
C ALA A 62 -18.84 18.53 -3.02
N THR A 63 -19.77 19.01 -3.84
CA THR A 63 -19.58 20.16 -4.71
C THR A 63 -19.74 21.44 -3.91
N LEU A 64 -18.86 22.41 -4.15
CA LEU A 64 -19.00 23.74 -3.56
C LEU A 64 -19.81 24.63 -4.51
N LEU A 65 -20.81 25.35 -3.99
CA LEU A 65 -21.54 26.41 -4.71
C LEU A 65 -22.09 25.99 -6.10
N GLY A 66 -22.61 24.76 -6.23
CA GLY A 66 -23.19 24.29 -7.51
C GLY A 66 -22.15 23.97 -8.60
N GLY A 67 -20.86 23.93 -8.26
CA GLY A 67 -19.79 23.54 -9.17
C GLY A 67 -19.84 22.06 -9.57
N ILE A 68 -19.13 21.72 -10.64
CA ILE A 68 -19.11 20.39 -11.27
C ILE A 68 -18.09 19.43 -10.63
N ALA A 69 -17.14 19.94 -9.83
CA ALA A 69 -16.08 19.15 -9.23
C ALA A 69 -16.24 19.01 -7.70
N ASN A 70 -16.02 17.80 -7.19
CA ASN A 70 -16.05 17.48 -5.75
C ASN A 70 -14.78 18.02 -5.05
N VAL A 71 -14.74 19.34 -4.82
CA VAL A 71 -13.61 20.04 -4.18
C VAL A 71 -13.82 20.28 -2.68
N GLY A 72 -14.93 19.78 -2.12
CA GLY A 72 -15.26 19.90 -0.71
C GLY A 72 -15.62 18.57 -0.05
N TRP A 73 -15.63 18.59 1.27
CA TRP A 73 -16.15 17.58 2.16
C TRP A 73 -17.48 18.05 2.77
N ALA A 74 -18.53 17.26 2.62
CA ALA A 74 -19.70 17.31 3.49
C ALA A 74 -19.51 16.30 4.63
N PHE A 75 -20.22 16.53 5.73
CA PHE A 75 -20.24 15.63 6.88
C PHE A 75 -21.66 15.14 7.02
N ASP A 76 -21.83 13.83 7.10
CA ASP A 76 -23.13 13.23 7.36
C ASP A 76 -23.34 13.16 8.88
N ASP A 77 -24.50 13.62 9.33
CA ASP A 77 -24.89 13.59 10.74
C ASP A 77 -25.46 12.24 11.16
N ASP A 78 -26.09 11.54 10.22
CA ASP A 78 -26.62 10.20 10.39
C ASP A 78 -26.00 9.26 9.35
N VAL A 79 -25.00 8.50 9.78
CA VAL A 79 -24.30 7.54 8.91
C VAL A 79 -25.00 6.19 9.03
N ASP A 80 -25.51 5.71 7.90
CA ASP A 80 -26.06 4.36 7.75
C ASP A 80 -24.95 3.30 7.90
N VAL A 81 -24.70 2.86 9.14
CA VAL A 81 -23.63 1.92 9.46
C VAL A 81 -23.83 0.55 8.78
N GLU A 82 -25.07 0.11 8.57
CA GLU A 82 -25.38 -1.16 7.90
C GLU A 82 -24.96 -1.14 6.41
N TYR A 83 -25.00 0.02 5.76
CA TYR A 83 -24.45 0.17 4.41
C TYR A 83 -22.93 -0.06 4.39
N HIS A 84 -22.22 0.50 5.37
CA HIS A 84 -20.76 0.48 5.44
C HIS A 84 -20.21 -0.81 6.01
N VAL A 85 -20.90 -1.44 6.96
CA VAL A 85 -20.49 -2.69 7.62
C VAL A 85 -21.38 -3.83 7.13
N ARG A 86 -20.77 -4.73 6.36
CA ARG A 86 -21.48 -5.85 5.72
C ARG A 86 -20.97 -7.18 6.25
N ARG A 87 -21.88 -8.14 6.40
CA ARG A 87 -21.54 -9.54 6.65
C ARG A 87 -21.67 -10.32 5.35
N SER A 88 -20.69 -11.15 5.04
CA SER A 88 -20.62 -12.01 3.86
C SER A 88 -20.18 -13.41 4.28
N ALA A 89 -20.52 -14.42 3.48
CA ALA A 89 -20.06 -15.79 3.67
C ALA A 89 -19.41 -16.32 2.39
N LEU A 90 -18.40 -17.17 2.55
CA LEU A 90 -17.74 -17.81 1.42
C LEU A 90 -18.55 -19.01 0.90
N PRO A 91 -18.53 -19.25 -0.43
CA PRO A 91 -19.09 -20.48 -0.98
C PRO A 91 -18.25 -21.69 -0.52
N VAL A 92 -18.89 -22.85 -0.41
CA VAL A 92 -18.19 -24.13 -0.24
C VAL A 92 -17.20 -24.32 -1.40
N PRO A 93 -15.92 -24.69 -1.14
CA PRO A 93 -15.40 -25.27 0.11
C PRO A 93 -14.76 -24.29 1.10
N GLY A 94 -14.90 -22.97 0.95
CA GLY A 94 -14.43 -22.01 1.96
C GLY A 94 -12.90 -21.93 2.10
N ARG A 95 -12.16 -22.03 1.00
CA ARG A 95 -10.69 -21.93 1.02
C ARG A 95 -10.25 -20.46 1.05
N VAL A 96 -9.00 -20.23 1.43
CA VAL A 96 -8.32 -18.92 1.25
C VAL A 96 -8.41 -18.42 -0.19
N ARG A 97 -8.41 -19.33 -1.18
CA ARG A 97 -8.64 -18.96 -2.58
C ARG A 97 -10.02 -18.30 -2.79
N ASP A 98 -11.07 -18.87 -2.19
CA ASP A 98 -12.44 -18.38 -2.34
C ASP A 98 -12.57 -17.01 -1.65
N LEU A 99 -11.88 -16.80 -0.52
CA LEU A 99 -11.71 -15.48 0.12
C LEU A 99 -11.04 -14.46 -0.81
N LEU A 100 -9.90 -14.79 -1.41
CA LEU A 100 -9.17 -13.89 -2.30
C LEU A 100 -9.95 -13.57 -3.58
N GLU A 101 -10.80 -14.49 -4.06
CA GLU A 101 -11.72 -14.25 -5.18
C GLU A 101 -12.80 -13.21 -4.79
N LEU A 102 -13.41 -13.34 -3.61
CA LEU A 102 -14.34 -12.33 -3.07
C LEU A 102 -13.64 -10.99 -2.85
N THR A 103 -12.47 -10.97 -2.20
CA THR A 103 -11.68 -9.76 -1.97
C THR A 103 -11.31 -9.08 -3.29
N SER A 104 -10.98 -9.84 -4.34
CA SER A 104 -10.70 -9.29 -5.68
C SER A 104 -11.91 -8.56 -6.27
N LEU A 105 -13.11 -9.10 -6.07
CA LEU A 105 -14.36 -8.49 -6.53
C LEU A 105 -14.65 -7.21 -5.75
N LEU A 106 -14.57 -7.27 -4.42
CA LEU A 106 -14.77 -6.11 -3.55
C LEU A 106 -13.74 -5.02 -3.86
N HIS A 107 -12.47 -5.36 -4.00
CA HIS A 107 -11.42 -4.37 -4.28
C HIS A 107 -11.52 -3.74 -5.69
N GLY A 108 -12.24 -4.37 -6.63
CA GLY A 108 -12.49 -3.82 -7.96
C GLY A 108 -13.72 -2.91 -8.07
N SER A 109 -14.56 -2.81 -7.03
CA SER A 109 -15.74 -1.96 -7.01
C SER A 109 -15.46 -0.57 -6.43
N LEU A 110 -15.97 0.46 -7.09
CA LEU A 110 -15.91 1.85 -6.60
C LEU A 110 -16.73 2.02 -5.31
N LEU A 111 -16.28 2.93 -4.45
CA LEU A 111 -17.07 3.42 -3.33
C LEU A 111 -18.13 4.42 -3.81
N ASP A 112 -19.29 4.42 -3.17
CA ASP A 112 -20.36 5.39 -3.48
C ASP A 112 -19.99 6.78 -2.93
N ARG A 113 -19.83 7.75 -3.84
CA ARG A 113 -19.45 9.13 -3.50
C ARG A 113 -20.61 9.93 -2.86
N HIS A 114 -21.82 9.40 -2.81
CA HIS A 114 -22.93 10.00 -2.08
C HIS A 114 -22.90 9.67 -0.59
N ARG A 115 -21.96 8.85 -0.13
CA ARG A 115 -21.82 8.38 1.25
C ARG A 115 -20.38 8.55 1.75
N PRO A 116 -20.11 8.38 3.05
CA PRO A 116 -18.75 8.36 3.55
C PRO A 116 -17.91 7.30 2.85
N LEU A 117 -16.68 7.64 2.48
CA LEU A 117 -15.88 6.81 1.55
C LEU A 117 -15.12 5.66 2.23
N TRP A 118 -15.85 4.74 2.85
CA TRP A 118 -15.29 3.55 3.48
C TRP A 118 -16.28 2.39 3.51
N GLU A 119 -15.79 1.16 3.59
CA GLU A 119 -16.57 -0.06 3.79
C GLU A 119 -15.76 -1.06 4.65
N ALA A 120 -16.45 -1.89 5.40
CA ALA A 120 -15.91 -3.03 6.12
C ALA A 120 -16.78 -4.27 5.83
N HIS A 121 -16.14 -5.37 5.44
CA HIS A 121 -16.79 -6.63 5.12
C HIS A 121 -16.27 -7.70 6.06
N LEU A 122 -17.14 -8.18 6.96
CA LEU A 122 -16.89 -9.33 7.81
C LEU A 122 -17.25 -10.60 7.03
N VAL A 123 -16.28 -11.47 6.81
CA VAL A 123 -16.40 -12.63 5.93
C VAL A 123 -16.23 -13.91 6.74
N GLU A 124 -17.25 -14.75 6.75
CA GLU A 124 -17.27 -16.05 7.42
C GLU A 124 -17.22 -17.24 6.45
N GLY A 125 -17.14 -18.46 6.99
CA GLY A 125 -17.21 -19.69 6.21
C GLY A 125 -15.87 -20.16 5.64
N LEU A 126 -14.74 -19.79 6.26
CA LEU A 126 -13.47 -20.44 5.96
C LEU A 126 -13.45 -21.85 6.59
N ALA A 127 -12.93 -22.82 5.82
CA ALA A 127 -12.92 -24.24 6.21
C ALA A 127 -12.05 -24.55 7.43
N ASP A 128 -11.10 -23.67 7.76
CA ASP A 128 -10.20 -23.81 8.91
C ASP A 128 -10.74 -23.11 10.17
N GLY A 129 -11.98 -22.62 10.15
CA GLY A 129 -12.64 -21.99 11.29
C GLY A 129 -12.27 -20.52 11.51
N ARG A 130 -11.36 -19.95 10.70
CA ARG A 130 -11.04 -18.53 10.74
C ARG A 130 -12.18 -17.68 10.17
N PHE A 131 -12.15 -16.38 10.44
CA PHE A 131 -12.97 -15.40 9.74
C PHE A 131 -12.09 -14.25 9.27
N ALA A 132 -12.54 -13.51 8.27
CA ALA A 132 -11.79 -12.40 7.71
C ALA A 132 -12.54 -11.08 7.83
N VAL A 133 -11.78 -9.98 7.87
CA VAL A 133 -12.30 -8.62 7.80
C VAL A 133 -11.58 -7.92 6.66
N TYR A 134 -12.34 -7.56 5.62
CA TYR A 134 -11.84 -6.72 4.54
C TYR A 134 -12.31 -5.29 4.74
N VAL A 135 -11.38 -4.36 4.96
CA VAL A 135 -11.66 -2.92 5.06
C VAL A 135 -11.22 -2.24 3.78
N LYS A 136 -12.04 -1.34 3.24
CA LYS A 136 -11.78 -0.51 2.08
C LYS A 136 -11.99 0.96 2.44
N ILE A 137 -11.02 1.83 2.16
CA ILE A 137 -11.15 3.28 2.39
C ILE A 137 -10.59 4.05 1.19
N HIS A 138 -11.28 5.09 0.75
CA HIS A 138 -10.77 5.94 -0.33
C HIS A 138 -9.53 6.72 0.11
N HIS A 139 -8.52 6.79 -0.77
CA HIS A 139 -7.19 7.32 -0.43
C HIS A 139 -7.21 8.84 -0.14
N SER A 140 -8.22 9.56 -0.63
CA SER A 140 -8.44 10.97 -0.27
C SER A 140 -8.92 11.17 1.18
N LEU A 141 -9.34 10.10 1.87
CA LEU A 141 -9.82 10.17 3.24
C LEU A 141 -8.74 9.75 4.24
N ILE A 142 -8.13 8.58 4.00
CA ILE A 142 -7.06 8.01 4.82
C ILE A 142 -6.05 7.35 3.87
N ASP A 143 -4.78 7.71 3.98
CA ASP A 143 -3.69 7.05 3.25
C ASP A 143 -3.43 5.61 3.75
N GLY A 144 -2.75 4.79 2.96
CA GLY A 144 -2.51 3.37 3.31
C GLY A 144 -1.77 3.15 4.64
N VAL A 145 -0.78 3.98 4.99
CA VAL A 145 -0.04 3.86 6.26
C VAL A 145 -0.92 4.26 7.44
N SER A 146 -1.71 5.33 7.26
CA SER A 146 -2.67 5.78 8.26
C SER A 146 -3.79 4.75 8.48
N LEU A 147 -4.24 4.04 7.42
CA LEU A 147 -5.18 2.92 7.53
C LEU A 147 -4.56 1.79 8.35
N LEU A 148 -3.35 1.34 8.02
CA LEU A 148 -2.67 0.28 8.78
C LEU A 148 -2.48 0.65 10.25
N ARG A 149 -2.10 1.91 10.55
CA ARG A 149 -2.00 2.39 11.93
C ARG A 149 -3.34 2.42 12.63
N LEU A 150 -4.40 2.81 11.94
CA LEU A 150 -5.75 2.79 12.51
C LEU A 150 -6.19 1.36 12.84
N LEU A 151 -6.04 0.43 11.90
CA LEU A 151 -6.38 -0.99 12.09
C LEU A 151 -5.54 -1.63 13.20
N ARG A 152 -4.30 -1.20 13.43
CA ARG A 152 -3.53 -1.67 14.60
C ARG A 152 -4.10 -1.16 15.92
N ARG A 153 -4.54 0.09 15.97
CA ARG A 153 -5.12 0.69 17.18
C ARG A 153 -6.46 0.08 17.59
N THR A 154 -7.15 -0.58 16.67
CA THR A 154 -8.39 -1.32 16.97
C THR A 154 -8.13 -2.66 17.63
N LEU A 155 -6.90 -3.13 17.60
CA LEU A 155 -6.50 -4.39 18.18
C LEU A 155 -5.85 -4.19 19.55
N SER A 156 -5.81 -5.27 20.33
CA SER A 156 -5.17 -5.34 21.65
C SER A 156 -3.99 -6.30 21.62
N VAL A 157 -3.02 -6.08 22.50
CA VAL A 157 -1.96 -7.05 22.79
C VAL A 157 -2.40 -8.08 23.84
N ASP A 158 -3.49 -7.81 24.56
CA ASP A 158 -4.06 -8.72 25.55
C ASP A 158 -5.08 -9.67 24.89
N PRO A 159 -4.83 -10.99 24.87
CA PRO A 159 -5.78 -11.97 24.33
C PRO A 159 -7.08 -12.06 25.14
N ARG A 160 -7.14 -11.51 26.36
CA ARG A 160 -8.33 -11.51 27.23
C ARG A 160 -9.19 -10.28 27.06
N GLU A 161 -8.76 -9.30 26.26
CA GLU A 161 -9.55 -8.11 25.93
C GLU A 161 -10.84 -8.54 25.22
N ALA A 162 -11.96 -8.36 25.89
CA ALA A 162 -13.29 -8.72 25.39
C ALA A 162 -14.00 -7.53 24.73
N ASP A 163 -13.52 -6.30 24.95
CA ASP A 163 -14.14 -5.11 24.40
C ASP A 163 -13.89 -4.99 22.90
N LEU A 164 -14.98 -4.84 22.14
CA LEU A 164 -14.91 -4.61 20.70
C LEU A 164 -14.59 -3.15 20.40
N ARG A 165 -13.39 -2.89 19.86
CA ARG A 165 -13.00 -1.56 19.38
C ARG A 165 -13.25 -1.45 17.88
N THR A 166 -13.93 -0.39 17.44
CA THR A 166 -14.25 -0.18 16.02
C THR A 166 -13.32 0.86 15.38
N PRO A 167 -12.80 0.64 14.15
CA PRO A 167 -11.90 1.60 13.50
C PRO A 167 -12.48 3.00 13.37
N TRP A 168 -13.79 3.10 13.12
CA TRP A 168 -14.47 4.37 12.86
C TRP A 168 -14.85 5.17 14.10
N SER A 169 -14.82 4.58 15.31
CA SER A 169 -15.14 5.29 16.56
C SER A 169 -13.92 5.64 17.40
N LEU A 170 -12.74 5.07 17.10
CA LEU A 170 -11.51 5.37 17.85
C LEU A 170 -11.11 6.85 17.76
N ALA A 171 -10.95 7.50 18.93
CA ALA A 171 -10.43 8.86 19.00
C ALA A 171 -9.12 9.01 18.19
N PRO A 172 -8.90 10.10 17.45
CA PRO A 172 -7.62 10.35 16.79
C PRO A 172 -6.51 10.48 17.85
N PRO A 173 -5.25 10.12 17.53
CA PRO A 173 -4.14 10.40 18.41
C PRO A 173 -4.05 11.92 18.64
N SER A 174 -3.78 12.35 19.89
CA SER A 174 -3.48 13.75 20.18
C SER A 174 -2.28 14.20 19.34
N ARG A 175 -2.52 15.14 18.42
CA ARG A 175 -1.45 15.84 17.69
C ARG A 175 -1.41 17.29 18.16
N PRO A 176 -0.22 17.90 18.36
CA PRO A 176 -0.12 19.35 18.43
C PRO A 176 -0.72 19.92 17.14
N ARG A 177 -1.72 20.79 17.25
CA ARG A 177 -2.26 21.50 16.09
C ARG A 177 -1.14 22.40 15.54
N PRO A 178 -0.65 22.20 14.30
CA PRO A 178 0.12 23.27 13.68
C PRO A 178 -0.84 24.44 13.43
N ASP A 179 -0.38 25.67 13.70
CA ASP A 179 -1.12 26.90 13.39
C ASP A 179 -1.55 26.87 11.94
N ALA A 180 -2.86 26.91 11.69
CA ALA A 180 -3.40 26.86 10.34
C ALA A 180 -3.04 28.16 9.61
N PRO A 181 -2.16 28.15 8.59
CA PRO A 181 -2.03 29.33 7.75
C PRO A 181 -3.32 29.51 6.95
N SER A 182 -3.67 30.76 6.65
CA SER A 182 -4.76 31.10 5.73
C SER A 182 -4.68 30.21 4.47
N ARG A 183 -5.79 29.54 4.11
CA ARG A 183 -5.85 28.56 3.02
C ARG A 183 -5.44 29.13 1.66
N LEU A 184 -5.61 30.45 1.46
CA LEU A 184 -5.10 31.19 0.30
C LEU A 184 -3.57 31.29 0.29
N ARG A 185 -2.92 31.40 1.46
CA ARG A 185 -1.46 31.28 1.59
C ARG A 185 -0.96 29.84 1.39
N GLY A 186 -1.78 28.83 1.65
CA GLY A 186 -1.43 27.42 1.38
C GLY A 186 -1.38 27.10 -0.11
N LEU A 187 -2.34 27.57 -0.90
CA LEU A 187 -2.33 27.45 -2.37
C LEU A 187 -1.24 28.30 -3.01
N ALA A 188 -1.11 29.57 -2.60
CA ALA A 188 -0.02 30.42 -3.04
C ALA A 188 1.34 29.87 -2.61
N GLY A 189 1.43 29.25 -1.43
CA GLY A 189 2.61 28.56 -0.91
C GLY A 189 2.97 27.35 -1.74
N MET A 190 2.03 26.46 -2.07
CA MET A 190 2.28 25.28 -2.90
C MET A 190 2.69 25.64 -4.33
N VAL A 191 2.03 26.63 -4.94
CA VAL A 191 2.44 27.16 -6.26
C VAL A 191 3.80 27.85 -6.19
N LYS A 192 4.07 28.59 -5.11
CA LYS A 192 5.37 29.24 -4.89
C LYS A 192 6.47 28.24 -4.54
N ASP A 193 6.17 27.13 -3.89
CA ASP A 193 7.11 26.06 -3.55
C ASP A 193 7.44 25.25 -4.80
N ILE A 194 6.45 24.94 -5.63
CA ILE A 194 6.65 24.37 -6.98
C ILE A 194 7.43 25.34 -7.88
N ALA A 195 7.15 26.65 -7.82
CA ALA A 195 7.89 27.65 -8.57
C ALA A 195 9.29 27.95 -8.00
N ALA A 196 9.49 27.75 -6.69
CA ALA A 196 10.78 27.88 -5.99
C ALA A 196 11.66 26.64 -6.20
N LEU A 197 11.07 25.50 -6.56
CA LEU A 197 11.75 24.42 -7.26
C LEU A 197 12.03 24.86 -8.70
N GLY A 198 12.89 25.87 -8.83
CA GLY A 198 13.36 26.31 -10.13
C GLY A 198 13.99 25.14 -10.90
N PRO A 199 14.02 25.18 -12.25
CA PRO A 199 14.65 24.17 -13.08
C PRO A 199 16.09 23.83 -12.64
N SER A 200 16.80 24.80 -12.05
CA SER A 200 18.15 24.67 -11.50
C SER A 200 18.23 23.74 -10.30
N THR A 201 17.29 23.79 -9.34
CA THR A 201 17.31 22.92 -8.15
C THR A 201 17.04 21.47 -8.51
N VAL A 202 16.07 21.24 -9.41
CA VAL A 202 15.77 19.90 -9.96
C VAL A 202 16.95 19.40 -10.81
N LYS A 203 17.56 20.27 -11.61
CA LYS A 203 18.75 19.92 -12.40
C LYS A 203 19.94 19.57 -11.51
N LEU A 204 20.17 20.28 -10.41
CA LEU A 204 21.23 19.98 -9.46
C LEU A 204 20.99 18.64 -8.74
N ALA A 205 19.77 18.37 -8.28
CA ALA A 205 19.44 17.07 -7.68
C ALA A 205 19.55 15.92 -8.69
N ARG A 206 19.14 16.16 -9.94
CA ARG A 206 19.28 15.19 -11.04
C ARG A 206 20.74 14.98 -11.46
N SER A 207 21.55 16.04 -11.48
CA SER A 207 22.99 15.96 -11.71
C SER A 207 23.69 15.18 -10.60
N ALA A 208 23.31 15.37 -9.34
CA ALA A 208 23.82 14.58 -8.22
C ALA A 208 23.42 13.09 -8.33
N LEU A 209 22.21 12.78 -8.84
CA LEU A 209 21.83 11.40 -9.17
C LEU A 209 22.67 10.82 -10.31
N LEU A 210 22.87 11.59 -11.38
CA LEU A 210 23.66 11.19 -12.56
C LEU A 210 25.13 10.93 -12.18
N GLU A 211 25.74 11.78 -11.35
CA GLU A 211 27.12 11.63 -10.87
C GLU A 211 27.30 10.38 -10.00
N GLN A 212 26.26 9.91 -9.31
CA GLN A 212 26.28 8.68 -8.51
C GLN A 212 25.76 7.43 -9.25
N GLN A 213 25.56 7.50 -10.58
CA GLN A 213 25.04 6.40 -11.41
C GLN A 213 23.72 5.80 -10.87
N LEU A 214 22.86 6.64 -10.28
CA LEU A 214 21.59 6.19 -9.72
C LEU A 214 20.54 5.98 -10.80
N THR A 215 19.63 5.03 -10.57
CA THR A 215 18.49 4.74 -11.46
C THR A 215 17.58 5.95 -11.57
N LEU A 216 17.38 6.45 -12.80
CA LEU A 216 16.55 7.63 -13.05
C LEU A 216 15.13 7.25 -13.47
N PRO A 217 14.14 8.14 -13.25
CA PRO A 217 12.83 8.00 -13.89
C PRO A 217 12.99 7.93 -15.41
N PHE A 218 12.20 7.06 -16.04
CA PHE A 218 12.14 6.82 -17.50
C PHE A 218 13.25 5.95 -18.10
N GLU A 219 14.10 5.34 -17.27
CA GLU A 219 15.06 4.32 -17.71
C GLU A 219 14.49 2.88 -17.61
N ALA A 220 13.28 2.75 -17.07
CA ALA A 220 12.64 1.46 -16.90
C ALA A 220 12.21 0.86 -18.26
N PRO A 221 12.41 -0.44 -18.49
CA PRO A 221 12.00 -1.11 -19.72
C PRO A 221 10.48 -1.12 -19.86
N ARG A 222 9.96 -1.16 -21.09
CA ARG A 222 8.53 -1.42 -21.32
C ARG A 222 8.22 -2.88 -21.03
N THR A 223 7.15 -3.12 -20.28
CA THR A 223 6.70 -4.48 -19.94
C THR A 223 5.19 -4.60 -19.96
N MET A 224 4.68 -5.83 -19.86
CA MET A 224 3.25 -6.08 -19.66
C MET A 224 2.67 -5.45 -18.38
N LEU A 225 3.52 -5.04 -17.43
CA LEU A 225 3.10 -4.36 -16.20
C LEU A 225 2.81 -2.87 -16.41
N ASN A 226 3.29 -2.28 -17.51
CA ASN A 226 3.23 -0.84 -17.75
C ASN A 226 2.27 -0.47 -18.89
N VAL A 227 1.09 -1.07 -18.86
CA VAL A 227 0.05 -0.91 -19.87
C VAL A 227 -1.19 -0.22 -19.31
N LYS A 228 -2.13 0.15 -20.18
CA LYS A 228 -3.46 0.53 -19.74
C LYS A 228 -4.20 -0.64 -19.09
N ILE A 229 -4.95 -0.38 -18.04
CA ILE A 229 -5.65 -1.40 -17.26
C ILE A 229 -7.18 -1.25 -17.35
N GLY A 230 -7.89 -2.33 -17.04
CA GLY A 230 -9.33 -2.29 -16.77
C GLY A 230 -9.61 -2.28 -15.27
N GLY A 231 -10.87 -2.06 -14.89
CA GLY A 231 -11.29 -1.98 -13.48
C GLY A 231 -11.30 -3.29 -12.69
N ALA A 232 -11.28 -4.44 -13.36
CA ALA A 232 -11.26 -5.74 -12.69
C ALA A 232 -9.90 -5.97 -11.99
N ARG A 233 -9.95 -6.35 -10.72
CA ARG A 233 -8.75 -6.66 -9.92
C ARG A 233 -8.62 -8.17 -9.69
N ARG A 234 -7.37 -8.59 -9.44
CA ARG A 234 -7.03 -9.88 -8.86
C ARG A 234 -6.12 -9.58 -7.67
N CYS A 235 -6.54 -10.05 -6.50
CA CYS A 235 -5.78 -9.97 -5.27
C CYS A 235 -5.16 -11.34 -4.99
N ALA A 236 -3.92 -11.34 -4.52
CA ALA A 236 -3.26 -12.53 -3.98
C ALA A 236 -2.55 -12.13 -2.70
N ALA A 237 -2.58 -13.01 -1.71
CA ALA A 237 -1.96 -12.72 -0.42
C ALA A 237 -1.41 -14.00 0.21
N GLN A 238 -0.26 -13.87 0.87
CA GLN A 238 0.38 -14.96 1.58
C GLN A 238 1.38 -14.42 2.61
N SER A 239 1.63 -15.22 3.65
CA SER A 239 2.55 -14.91 4.74
C SER A 239 3.80 -15.79 4.65
N TRP A 240 4.95 -15.23 5.03
CA TRP A 240 6.19 -15.98 5.25
C TRP A 240 6.78 -15.65 6.63
N PRO A 241 7.45 -16.61 7.30
CA PRO A 241 8.15 -16.31 8.55
C PRO A 241 9.23 -15.24 8.34
N VAL A 242 9.19 -14.18 9.15
CA VAL A 242 10.19 -13.09 9.16
C VAL A 242 11.59 -13.65 9.46
N GLU A 243 11.68 -14.70 10.27
CA GLU A 243 12.94 -15.32 10.65
C GLU A 243 13.75 -15.83 9.44
N ARG A 244 13.10 -16.38 8.41
CA ARG A 244 13.75 -16.81 7.17
C ARG A 244 14.41 -15.64 6.46
N VAL A 245 13.71 -14.51 6.39
CA VAL A 245 14.23 -13.27 5.83
C VAL A 245 15.35 -12.67 6.70
N ILE A 246 15.25 -12.78 8.03
CA ILE A 246 16.31 -12.35 8.95
C ILE A 246 17.56 -13.23 8.80
N ALA A 247 17.43 -14.54 8.55
CA ALA A 247 18.55 -15.43 8.31
C ALA A 247 19.35 -14.99 7.09
N ILE A 248 18.68 -14.77 5.95
CA ILE A 248 19.32 -14.25 4.73
C ILE A 248 19.97 -12.89 4.98
N LYS A 249 19.24 -11.97 5.62
CA LYS A 249 19.75 -10.64 5.99
C LYS A 249 21.10 -10.75 6.72
N ARG A 250 21.18 -11.62 7.72
CA ARG A 250 22.38 -11.82 8.55
C ARG A 250 23.51 -12.44 7.74
N ALA A 251 23.24 -13.48 6.95
CA ALA A 251 24.24 -14.17 6.16
C ALA A 251 24.84 -13.28 5.05
N ALA A 252 24.01 -12.48 4.37
CA ALA A 252 24.45 -11.60 3.29
C ALA A 252 24.90 -10.20 3.74
N GLY A 253 24.73 -9.83 5.01
CA GLY A 253 25.10 -8.49 5.51
C GLY A 253 24.26 -7.35 4.91
N VAL A 254 22.98 -7.61 4.62
CA VAL A 254 22.04 -6.65 3.99
C VAL A 254 20.91 -6.25 4.96
N THR A 255 19.90 -5.50 4.50
CA THR A 255 18.70 -5.18 5.30
C THR A 255 17.52 -6.09 4.97
N VAL A 256 16.52 -6.16 5.87
CA VAL A 256 15.26 -6.89 5.61
C VAL A 256 14.59 -6.41 4.33
N ASN A 257 14.62 -5.09 4.08
CA ASN A 257 14.01 -4.52 2.90
C ASN A 257 14.72 -4.96 1.61
N ASP A 258 16.03 -5.15 1.64
CA ASP A 258 16.80 -5.61 0.47
C ASP A 258 16.45 -7.07 0.14
N VAL A 259 16.30 -7.93 1.16
CA VAL A 259 15.84 -9.32 0.98
C VAL A 259 14.41 -9.36 0.44
N VAL A 260 13.49 -8.55 0.97
CA VAL A 260 12.10 -8.46 0.46
C VAL A 260 12.07 -8.00 -1.00
N LEU A 261 12.90 -7.01 -1.37
CA LEU A 261 13.02 -6.57 -2.77
C LEU A 261 13.62 -7.67 -3.66
N ALA A 262 14.62 -8.42 -3.19
CA ALA A 262 15.20 -9.54 -3.91
C ALA A 262 14.22 -10.70 -4.09
N MET A 263 13.40 -11.00 -3.08
CA MET A 263 12.29 -11.95 -3.17
C MET A 263 11.34 -11.53 -4.29
N CYS A 264 10.86 -10.28 -4.27
CA CYS A 264 10.01 -9.71 -5.32
C CYS A 264 10.68 -9.75 -6.70
N ALA A 265 11.97 -9.41 -6.79
CA ALA A 265 12.70 -9.40 -8.05
C ALA A 265 12.80 -10.79 -8.68
N GLY A 266 13.18 -11.81 -7.90
CA GLY A 266 13.19 -13.19 -8.40
C GLY A 266 11.79 -13.66 -8.80
N ALA A 267 10.76 -13.30 -8.02
CA ALA A 267 9.39 -13.66 -8.34
C ALA A 267 8.88 -13.01 -9.64
N LEU A 268 9.18 -11.72 -9.83
CA LEU A 268 8.83 -10.97 -11.05
C LEU A 268 9.61 -11.49 -12.26
N ARG A 269 10.90 -11.81 -12.10
CA ARG A 269 11.71 -12.42 -13.16
C ARG A 269 11.09 -13.73 -13.62
N ALA A 270 10.83 -14.65 -12.70
CA ALA A 270 10.24 -15.96 -13.01
C ALA A 270 8.83 -15.84 -13.63
N TYR A 271 8.01 -14.92 -13.12
CA TYR A 271 6.69 -14.67 -13.68
C TYR A 271 6.75 -14.08 -15.08
N LEU A 272 7.59 -13.07 -15.33
CA LEU A 272 7.72 -12.46 -16.65
C LEU A 272 8.34 -13.43 -17.66
N ASP A 273 9.28 -14.28 -17.24
CA ASP A 273 9.83 -15.34 -18.08
C ASP A 273 8.75 -16.37 -18.47
N GLU A 274 7.93 -16.80 -17.50
CA GLU A 274 6.77 -17.68 -17.74
C GLU A 274 5.76 -17.06 -18.74
N GLN A 275 5.59 -15.73 -18.71
CA GLN A 275 4.76 -14.98 -19.67
C GLN A 275 5.47 -14.67 -20.99
N ARG A 276 6.75 -15.06 -21.17
CA ARG A 276 7.61 -14.68 -22.30
C ARG A 276 7.68 -13.16 -22.52
N ALA A 277 7.75 -12.43 -21.42
CA ALA A 277 7.69 -10.98 -21.34
C ALA A 277 8.79 -10.38 -20.44
N LEU A 278 9.83 -11.14 -20.12
CA LEU A 278 11.01 -10.66 -19.40
C LEU A 278 11.83 -9.73 -20.31
N PRO A 279 12.00 -8.44 -19.97
CA PRO A 279 12.85 -7.55 -20.75
C PRO A 279 14.35 -7.89 -20.61
N GLU A 280 15.14 -7.43 -21.58
CA GLU A 280 16.61 -7.53 -21.53
C GLU A 280 17.23 -6.66 -20.42
N HIS A 281 16.65 -5.48 -20.17
CA HIS A 281 17.06 -4.59 -19.09
C HIS A 281 16.29 -4.87 -17.79
N PRO A 282 16.87 -4.60 -16.62
CA PRO A 282 16.20 -4.89 -15.36
C PRO A 282 14.96 -4.04 -15.12
N LEU A 283 14.02 -4.58 -14.36
CA LEU A 283 12.89 -3.82 -13.84
C LEU A 283 13.37 -2.78 -12.81
N VAL A 284 12.67 -1.64 -12.77
CA VAL A 284 12.85 -0.60 -11.77
C VAL A 284 11.64 -0.56 -10.84
N ALA A 285 11.87 -0.63 -9.53
CA ALA A 285 10.83 -0.47 -8.52
C ALA A 285 10.84 0.94 -7.93
N MET A 286 9.66 1.56 -7.78
CA MET A 286 9.48 2.68 -6.86
C MET A 286 9.27 2.12 -5.45
N VAL A 287 10.15 2.51 -4.53
CA VAL A 287 10.13 2.04 -3.13
C VAL A 287 9.93 3.24 -2.20
N PRO A 288 8.82 3.31 -1.47
CA PRO A 288 8.65 4.29 -0.40
C PRO A 288 9.62 3.99 0.75
N VAL A 289 10.35 5.00 1.22
CA VAL A 289 11.30 4.89 2.32
C VAL A 289 11.03 5.96 3.39
N SER A 290 11.30 5.63 4.65
CA SER A 290 11.20 6.65 5.71
C SER A 290 12.35 7.65 5.57
N LEU A 291 12.03 8.95 5.61
CA LEU A 291 13.02 10.03 5.62
C LEU A 291 13.35 10.53 7.04
N ARG A 292 13.04 9.75 8.08
CA ARG A 292 13.32 10.12 9.46
C ARG A 292 14.80 9.88 9.78
N GLY A 293 15.43 10.84 10.43
CA GLY A 293 16.71 10.62 11.11
C GLY A 293 16.52 9.94 12.46
N GLU A 294 17.60 9.43 13.05
CA GLU A 294 17.57 8.75 14.37
C GLU A 294 17.02 9.65 15.50
N ALA A 295 17.17 10.97 15.39
CA ALA A 295 16.66 11.95 16.36
C ALA A 295 15.15 12.25 16.26
N ASP A 296 14.47 11.79 15.19
CA ASP A 296 13.06 12.12 14.90
C ASP A 296 12.09 10.94 15.21
N ALA A 297 12.55 9.87 15.87
CA ALA A 297 11.76 8.67 16.12
C ALA A 297 10.44 8.96 16.88
N ASP A 298 10.48 9.90 17.83
CA ASP A 298 9.35 10.28 18.68
C ASP A 298 8.49 11.44 18.12
N ALA A 299 8.94 12.09 17.04
CA ALA A 299 8.20 13.18 16.41
C ALA A 299 7.12 12.62 15.46
N GLY A 300 5.86 12.61 15.90
CA GLY A 300 4.73 12.15 15.09
C GLY A 300 4.60 12.87 13.74
N GLY A 301 4.54 12.11 12.63
CA GLY A 301 4.32 12.61 11.26
C GLY A 301 4.70 11.60 10.18
N ASN A 302 3.95 11.49 9.08
CA ASN A 302 4.30 10.62 7.94
C ASN A 302 5.33 11.33 7.05
N MET A 303 6.60 10.99 7.21
CA MET A 303 7.69 11.45 6.33
C MET A 303 8.17 10.26 5.50
N VAL A 304 7.61 10.15 4.31
CA VAL A 304 7.90 9.06 3.36
C VAL A 304 8.46 9.70 2.09
N GLY A 305 9.68 9.33 1.74
CA GLY A 305 10.31 9.65 0.46
C GLY A 305 10.18 8.48 -0.50
N THR A 306 10.57 8.69 -1.75
CA THR A 306 10.51 7.67 -2.80
C THR A 306 11.84 7.54 -3.51
N ILE A 307 12.35 6.31 -3.57
CA ILE A 307 13.57 5.96 -4.30
C ILE A 307 13.23 5.03 -5.46
N LEU A 308 14.06 5.07 -6.49
CA LEU A 308 14.00 4.13 -7.61
C LEU A 308 15.10 3.08 -7.43
N CYS A 309 14.69 1.82 -7.34
CA CYS A 309 15.56 0.69 -7.11
C CYS A 309 15.65 -0.16 -8.37
N ASN A 310 16.88 -0.42 -8.82
CA ASN A 310 17.13 -1.44 -9.83
C ASN A 310 16.90 -2.83 -9.20
N LEU A 311 15.93 -3.58 -9.73
CA LEU A 311 15.60 -4.92 -9.24
C LEU A 311 16.53 -6.02 -9.78
N ALA A 312 17.47 -5.71 -10.66
CA ALA A 312 18.44 -6.65 -11.22
C ALA A 312 17.77 -7.94 -11.76
N THR A 313 16.60 -7.78 -12.39
CA THR A 313 15.80 -8.90 -12.92
C THR A 313 16.40 -9.52 -14.18
N ASP A 314 17.44 -8.92 -14.74
CA ASP A 314 18.29 -9.43 -15.82
C ASP A 314 19.30 -10.47 -15.29
N LEU A 315 19.69 -10.39 -14.00
CA LEU A 315 20.59 -11.34 -13.35
C LEU A 315 19.89 -12.64 -12.93
N ALA A 316 20.42 -13.77 -13.40
CA ALA A 316 19.91 -15.10 -13.06
C ALA A 316 20.28 -15.51 -11.62
N ASP A 317 21.52 -15.25 -11.21
CA ASP A 317 22.04 -15.63 -9.89
C ASP A 317 21.35 -14.83 -8.75
N PRO A 318 20.67 -15.50 -7.80
CA PRO A 318 20.03 -14.86 -6.65
C PRO A 318 20.99 -14.06 -5.77
N ALA A 319 22.24 -14.49 -5.61
CA ALA A 319 23.23 -13.78 -4.79
C ALA A 319 23.61 -12.44 -5.43
N GLN A 320 23.97 -12.46 -6.72
CA GLN A 320 24.32 -11.25 -7.48
C GLN A 320 23.14 -10.28 -7.56
N ARG A 321 21.91 -10.81 -7.71
CA ARG A 321 20.68 -10.01 -7.70
C ARG A 321 20.48 -9.33 -6.34
N LEU A 322 20.64 -10.06 -5.23
CA LEU A 322 20.55 -9.49 -3.88
C LEU A 322 21.60 -8.41 -3.63
N GLU A 323 22.85 -8.65 -4.03
CA GLU A 323 23.95 -7.69 -3.88
C GLU A 323 23.67 -6.40 -4.66
N THR A 324 23.29 -6.52 -5.93
CA THR A 324 22.98 -5.38 -6.81
C THR A 324 21.80 -4.55 -6.26
N ILE A 325 20.75 -5.21 -5.78
CA ILE A 325 19.59 -4.54 -5.16
C ILE A 325 20.02 -3.80 -3.88
N SER A 326 20.78 -4.46 -3.01
CA SER A 326 21.30 -3.87 -1.77
C SER A 326 22.17 -2.64 -2.04
N GLU A 327 23.06 -2.71 -3.05
CA GLU A 327 23.87 -1.57 -3.48
C GLU A 327 23.01 -0.43 -4.03
N SER A 328 22.06 -0.72 -4.92
CA SER A 328 21.12 0.27 -5.47
C SER A 328 20.36 1.00 -4.35
N MET A 329 19.86 0.26 -3.37
CA MET A 329 19.16 0.80 -2.20
C MET A 329 20.07 1.65 -1.31
N ARG A 330 21.30 1.19 -1.07
CA ARG A 330 22.30 1.89 -0.24
C ARG A 330 22.72 3.22 -0.86
N SER A 331 23.03 3.24 -2.16
CA SER A 331 23.43 4.44 -2.89
C SER A 331 22.31 5.47 -2.94
N ASN A 332 21.06 5.05 -3.22
CA ASN A 332 19.90 5.93 -3.16
C ASN A 332 19.71 6.52 -1.75
N LYS A 333 19.72 5.69 -0.70
CA LYS A 333 19.57 6.16 0.69
C LYS A 333 20.67 7.14 1.09
N LYS A 334 21.92 6.91 0.63
CA LYS A 334 23.05 7.81 0.89
C LYS A 334 22.78 9.21 0.34
N VAL A 335 22.33 9.34 -0.91
CA VAL A 335 21.92 10.64 -1.47
C VAL A 335 20.84 11.30 -0.64
N PHE A 336 19.76 10.58 -0.33
CA PHE A 336 18.65 11.13 0.46
C PHE A 336 19.08 11.58 1.86
N SER A 337 20.00 10.86 2.52
CA SER A 337 20.51 11.20 3.84
C SER A 337 21.41 12.45 3.86
N GLN A 338 22.03 12.78 2.73
CA GLN A 338 22.91 13.94 2.58
C GLN A 338 22.15 15.22 2.19
N LEU A 339 20.91 15.09 1.70
CA LEU A 339 20.09 16.21 1.29
C LEU A 339 19.37 16.85 2.49
N PRO A 340 19.32 18.20 2.57
CA PRO A 340 18.38 18.87 3.45
C PRO A 340 16.94 18.39 3.21
N ARG A 341 16.14 18.33 4.27
CA ARG A 341 14.76 17.79 4.24
C ARG A 341 13.90 18.29 3.07
N ALA A 342 13.92 19.59 2.79
CA ALA A 342 13.14 20.17 1.69
C ALA A 342 13.57 19.63 0.33
N GLN A 343 14.87 19.39 0.13
CA GLN A 343 15.43 18.85 -1.11
C GLN A 343 15.11 17.36 -1.25
N ALA A 344 15.16 16.58 -0.16
CA ALA A 344 14.74 15.18 -0.16
C ALA A 344 13.26 15.01 -0.52
N LEU A 345 12.39 15.89 0.02
CA LEU A 345 10.97 15.92 -0.35
C LEU A 345 10.76 16.34 -1.81
N ALA A 346 11.50 17.33 -2.30
CA ALA A 346 11.44 17.75 -3.69
C ALA A 346 11.89 16.66 -4.66
N LEU A 347 12.96 15.94 -4.33
CA LEU A 347 13.44 14.80 -5.11
C LEU A 347 12.41 13.66 -5.11
N SER A 348 11.79 13.36 -3.97
CA SER A 348 10.69 12.37 -3.90
C SER A 348 9.51 12.78 -4.79
N ALA A 349 9.12 14.05 -4.74
CA ALA A 349 8.07 14.59 -5.60
C ALA A 349 8.45 14.50 -7.08
N ALA A 350 9.71 14.77 -7.44
CA ALA A 350 10.20 14.63 -8.81
C ALA A 350 10.17 13.19 -9.31
N ASN A 351 10.48 12.21 -8.45
CA ASN A 351 10.38 10.77 -8.78
C ASN A 351 8.92 10.33 -8.99
N MET A 352 7.97 10.91 -8.27
CA MET A 352 6.54 10.58 -8.40
C MET A 352 5.82 11.39 -9.47
N ALA A 353 6.28 12.59 -9.81
CA ALA A 353 5.63 13.50 -10.77
C ALA A 353 5.29 12.83 -12.12
N PRO A 354 6.15 11.94 -12.69
CA PRO A 354 5.80 11.17 -13.88
C PRO A 354 4.52 10.34 -13.80
N LEU A 355 4.09 9.88 -12.61
CA LEU A 355 2.82 9.16 -12.45
C LEU A 355 1.63 10.03 -12.82
N ALA A 356 1.69 11.35 -12.62
CA ALA A 356 0.61 12.24 -13.03
C ALA A 356 0.46 12.29 -14.56
N LEU A 357 1.55 12.02 -15.30
CA LEU A 357 1.52 11.99 -16.76
C LEU A 357 0.84 10.74 -17.31
N THR A 358 0.70 9.65 -16.53
CA THR A 358 0.01 8.44 -17.02
C THR A 358 -1.48 8.65 -17.25
N ALA A 359 -2.07 9.68 -16.63
CA ALA A 359 -3.43 10.12 -16.91
C ALA A 359 -3.58 10.83 -18.26
N LEU A 360 -2.48 11.30 -18.89
CA LEU A 360 -2.54 11.96 -20.18
C LEU A 360 -2.82 10.95 -21.30
N PRO A 361 -3.81 11.20 -22.17
CA PRO A 361 -4.12 10.31 -23.28
C PRO A 361 -2.89 10.01 -24.15
N GLY A 362 -2.57 8.72 -24.32
CA GLY A 362 -1.48 8.25 -25.18
C GLY A 362 -0.10 8.16 -24.50
N PHE A 363 0.09 8.76 -23.32
CA PHE A 363 1.39 8.78 -22.64
C PHE A 363 1.92 7.38 -22.33
N VAL A 364 1.10 6.54 -21.70
CA VAL A 364 1.45 5.14 -21.34
C VAL A 364 1.88 4.32 -22.56
N SER A 365 1.37 4.64 -23.75
CA SER A 365 1.73 3.95 -25.00
C SER A 365 2.98 4.53 -25.68
N ALA A 366 3.32 5.80 -25.44
CA ALA A 366 4.33 6.54 -26.20
C ALA A 366 5.65 6.76 -25.46
N ALA A 367 5.63 6.91 -24.14
CA ALA A 367 6.85 7.10 -23.33
C ALA A 367 7.34 5.79 -22.70
N PRO A 368 8.64 5.65 -22.38
CA PRO A 368 9.10 4.68 -21.40
C PRO A 368 8.36 4.87 -20.06
N PRO A 369 8.12 3.80 -19.29
CA PRO A 369 7.55 3.97 -17.95
C PRO A 369 8.54 4.67 -17.02
N PRO A 370 8.07 5.48 -16.05
CA PRO A 370 8.97 6.07 -15.05
C PRO A 370 9.65 5.01 -14.17
N PHE A 371 8.92 3.94 -13.86
CA PHE A 371 9.37 2.72 -13.17
C PHE A 371 8.36 1.61 -13.49
N ASN A 372 8.72 0.35 -13.27
CA ASN A 372 7.88 -0.79 -13.65
C ASN A 372 6.81 -1.13 -12.62
N ILE A 373 7.12 -0.99 -11.34
CA ILE A 373 6.30 -1.50 -10.25
C ILE A 373 6.50 -0.68 -8.97
N VAL A 374 5.47 -0.65 -8.13
CA VAL A 374 5.57 -0.14 -6.75
C VAL A 374 5.70 -1.32 -5.79
N ILE A 375 6.75 -1.29 -4.97
CA ILE A 375 6.96 -2.24 -3.88
C ILE A 375 7.05 -1.46 -2.57
N SER A 376 6.09 -1.68 -1.67
CA SER A 376 6.02 -1.00 -0.39
C SER A 376 6.18 -2.00 0.76
N ASN A 377 6.98 -1.63 1.76
CA ASN A 377 7.22 -2.44 2.94
C ASN A 377 6.96 -1.60 4.20
N VAL A 378 5.90 -1.93 4.93
CA VAL A 378 5.45 -1.17 6.09
C VAL A 378 5.71 -1.98 7.37
N PRO A 379 6.58 -1.50 8.27
CA PRO A 379 6.85 -2.21 9.52
C PRO A 379 5.58 -2.31 10.36
N GLY A 380 5.39 -3.45 11.00
CA GLY A 380 4.31 -3.72 11.93
C GLY A 380 4.71 -4.37 13.24
N PRO A 381 3.72 -4.67 14.09
CA PRO A 381 3.94 -5.07 15.48
C PRO A 381 4.73 -6.38 15.53
N ALA A 382 5.63 -6.47 16.50
CA ALA A 382 6.39 -7.69 16.75
C ALA A 382 5.56 -8.68 17.60
N GLU A 383 4.70 -8.13 18.45
CA GLU A 383 3.78 -8.84 19.31
C GLU A 383 2.50 -9.29 18.56
N PRO A 384 1.92 -10.45 18.93
CA PRO A 384 0.60 -10.85 18.47
C PRO A 384 -0.48 -9.84 18.87
N LEU A 385 -1.43 -9.61 17.97
CA LEU A 385 -2.57 -8.73 18.19
C LEU A 385 -3.89 -9.51 18.17
N TYR A 386 -4.88 -8.99 18.90
CA TYR A 386 -6.17 -9.62 19.10
C TYR A 386 -7.33 -8.63 18.91
N TRP A 387 -8.48 -9.10 18.46
CA TRP A 387 -9.72 -8.34 18.37
C TRP A 387 -10.84 -9.09 19.10
N ARG A 388 -11.26 -8.58 20.27
CA ARG A 388 -12.23 -9.29 21.14
C ARG A 388 -11.79 -10.73 21.40
N GLY A 389 -10.53 -10.92 21.77
CA GLY A 389 -9.88 -12.22 21.97
C GLY A 389 -9.55 -13.03 20.71
N ALA A 390 -10.03 -12.66 19.51
CA ALA A 390 -9.65 -13.35 18.28
C ALA A 390 -8.25 -12.93 17.81
N ARG A 391 -7.34 -13.90 17.61
CA ARG A 391 -5.95 -13.65 17.23
C ARG A 391 -5.85 -13.20 15.77
N LEU A 392 -5.17 -12.10 15.50
CA LEU A 392 -4.83 -11.66 14.14
C LEU A 392 -3.73 -12.58 13.58
N ASP A 393 -4.10 -13.45 12.65
CA ASP A 393 -3.20 -14.41 12.03
C ASP A 393 -2.52 -13.86 10.76
N GLY A 394 -3.22 -13.02 10.01
CA GLY A 394 -2.68 -12.36 8.81
C GLY A 394 -3.24 -10.96 8.59
N ASN A 395 -2.42 -10.04 8.08
CA ASN A 395 -2.75 -8.65 7.80
C ASN A 395 -2.21 -8.20 6.43
N TYR A 396 -3.00 -8.41 5.38
CA TYR A 396 -2.58 -8.25 4.01
C TYR A 396 -3.01 -6.88 3.45
N PRO A 397 -2.07 -5.95 3.20
CA PRO A 397 -2.39 -4.65 2.63
C PRO A 397 -2.70 -4.75 1.13
N LEU A 398 -3.79 -4.11 0.69
CA LEU A 398 -4.22 -4.10 -0.71
C LEU A 398 -4.19 -2.67 -1.25
N SER A 399 -3.23 -2.41 -2.14
CA SER A 399 -2.93 -1.09 -2.68
C SER A 399 -3.57 -0.86 -4.05
N ILE A 400 -3.29 0.30 -4.64
CA ILE A 400 -3.91 0.75 -5.90
C ILE A 400 -3.11 0.27 -7.11
N ALA A 401 -3.82 -0.20 -8.13
CA ALA A 401 -3.28 -0.40 -9.48
C ALA A 401 -3.78 0.72 -10.40
N LEU A 402 -2.87 1.25 -11.23
CA LEU A 402 -3.09 2.40 -12.11
C LEU A 402 -2.66 2.09 -13.55
N ASP A 403 -3.07 2.93 -14.48
CA ASP A 403 -2.51 2.93 -15.83
C ASP A 403 -0.98 3.09 -15.77
N GLY A 404 -0.28 2.22 -16.49
CA GLY A 404 1.18 2.12 -16.44
C GLY A 404 1.73 1.42 -15.20
N GLN A 405 0.90 1.01 -14.24
CA GLN A 405 1.27 0.28 -13.01
C GLN A 405 0.25 -0.81 -12.72
N ALA A 406 0.25 -1.85 -13.56
CA ALA A 406 -0.77 -2.90 -13.56
C ALA A 406 -0.65 -3.88 -12.39
N LEU A 407 0.43 -3.84 -11.62
CA LEU A 407 0.71 -4.64 -10.43
C LEU A 407 1.27 -3.76 -9.33
N ASN A 408 0.81 -3.97 -8.10
CA ASN A 408 1.34 -3.39 -6.88
C ASN A 408 1.65 -4.52 -5.87
N MET A 409 2.79 -4.44 -5.20
CA MET A 409 3.17 -5.36 -4.13
C MET A 409 3.35 -4.57 -2.84
N THR A 410 2.57 -4.89 -1.81
CA THR A 410 2.69 -4.26 -0.50
C THR A 410 2.89 -5.33 0.56
N VAL A 411 3.81 -5.09 1.49
CA VAL A 411 4.19 -6.02 2.54
C VAL A 411 4.04 -5.35 3.89
N VAL A 412 3.52 -6.07 4.87
CA VAL A 412 3.47 -5.66 6.27
C VAL A 412 4.09 -6.75 7.13
N SER A 413 4.87 -6.39 8.15
CA SER A 413 5.23 -7.36 9.18
C SER A 413 4.13 -7.47 10.25
N ASN A 414 3.81 -8.69 10.68
CA ASN A 414 2.76 -8.99 11.66
C ASN A 414 3.20 -10.16 12.55
N ALA A 415 3.51 -9.92 13.82
CA ALA A 415 3.72 -10.98 14.83
C ALA A 415 4.67 -12.12 14.37
N GLY A 416 5.80 -11.76 13.74
CA GLY A 416 6.78 -12.74 13.22
C GLY A 416 6.53 -13.19 11.78
N ASN A 417 5.47 -12.73 11.12
CA ASN A 417 5.17 -12.97 9.71
C ASN A 417 5.42 -11.74 8.83
N LEU A 418 5.78 -11.96 7.57
CA LEU A 418 5.75 -10.99 6.47
C LEU A 418 4.54 -11.29 5.61
N ASP A 419 3.53 -10.43 5.70
CA ASP A 419 2.26 -10.55 5.01
C ASP A 419 2.31 -9.77 3.71
N PHE A 420 2.38 -10.48 2.59
CA PHE A 420 2.34 -9.88 1.26
C PHE A 420 0.89 -9.76 0.78
N GLY A 421 0.52 -8.57 0.33
CA GLY A 421 -0.67 -8.32 -0.45
C GLY A 421 -0.30 -7.83 -1.85
N LEU A 422 -0.74 -8.57 -2.86
CA LEU A 422 -0.53 -8.28 -4.28
C LEU A 422 -1.86 -7.86 -4.90
N VAL A 423 -1.87 -6.72 -5.57
CA VAL A 423 -3.04 -6.23 -6.31
C VAL A 423 -2.63 -6.01 -7.75
N GLY A 424 -3.32 -6.64 -8.69
CA GLY A 424 -3.08 -6.39 -10.11
C GLY A 424 -4.35 -6.33 -10.94
N CYS A 425 -4.23 -5.73 -12.13
CA CYS A 425 -5.27 -5.76 -13.13
C CYS A 425 -5.49 -7.20 -13.58
N ARG A 426 -6.72 -7.71 -13.43
CA ARG A 426 -7.05 -9.12 -13.70
C ARG A 426 -6.71 -9.56 -15.13
N ARG A 427 -6.80 -8.63 -16.09
CA ARG A 427 -6.52 -8.88 -17.51
C ARG A 427 -5.01 -8.76 -17.82
N SER A 428 -4.37 -7.69 -17.35
CA SER A 428 -2.97 -7.40 -17.69
C SER A 428 -1.96 -8.25 -16.90
N VAL A 429 -2.37 -8.80 -15.75
CA VAL A 429 -1.55 -9.70 -14.92
C VAL A 429 -2.26 -11.06 -14.79
N PRO A 430 -2.27 -11.87 -15.86
CA PRO A 430 -2.97 -13.15 -15.88
C PRO A 430 -2.39 -14.11 -14.84
N HIS A 431 -3.25 -14.85 -14.15
CA HIS A 431 -2.83 -15.81 -13.12
C HIS A 431 -1.92 -15.22 -12.02
N LEU A 432 -2.11 -13.95 -11.64
CA LEU A 432 -1.33 -13.22 -10.63
C LEU A 432 -0.97 -14.05 -9.37
N GLN A 433 -1.85 -14.93 -8.90
CA GLN A 433 -1.59 -15.80 -7.75
C GLN A 433 -0.35 -16.71 -7.91
N ARG A 434 0.14 -16.96 -9.14
CA ARG A 434 1.39 -17.68 -9.38
C ARG A 434 2.61 -16.95 -8.81
N LEU A 435 2.56 -15.61 -8.72
CA LEU A 435 3.60 -14.82 -8.06
C LEU A 435 3.82 -15.23 -6.60
N LEU A 436 2.81 -15.74 -5.88
CA LEU A 436 3.00 -16.24 -4.52
C LEU A 436 3.94 -17.45 -4.49
N ARG A 437 3.83 -18.35 -5.48
CA ARG A 437 4.75 -19.47 -5.60
C ARG A 437 6.15 -19.00 -5.97
N HIS A 438 6.23 -18.07 -6.92
CA HIS A 438 7.52 -17.52 -7.35
C HIS A 438 8.20 -16.71 -6.24
N LEU A 439 7.45 -16.08 -5.34
CA LEU A 439 7.97 -15.46 -4.10
C LEU A 439 8.56 -16.50 -3.16
N ASP A 440 7.88 -17.63 -2.95
CA ASP A 440 8.37 -18.72 -2.12
C ASP A 440 9.64 -19.36 -2.70
N THR A 441 9.64 -19.64 -4.01
CA THR A 441 10.83 -20.15 -4.72
C THR A 441 12.00 -19.17 -4.65
N SER A 442 11.75 -17.88 -4.88
CA SER A 442 12.78 -16.83 -4.78
C SER A 442 13.37 -16.73 -3.38
N LEU A 443 12.56 -16.91 -2.33
CA LEU A 443 13.05 -16.97 -0.95
C LEU A 443 13.98 -18.17 -0.73
N GLN A 444 13.58 -19.36 -1.19
CA GLN A 444 14.41 -20.58 -1.09
C GLN A 444 15.72 -20.47 -1.87
N GLU A 445 15.68 -19.87 -3.06
CA GLU A 445 16.87 -19.58 -3.85
C GLU A 445 17.84 -18.65 -3.12
N LEU A 446 17.33 -17.62 -2.45
CA LEU A 446 18.14 -16.70 -1.64
C LEU A 446 18.74 -17.41 -0.41
N GLU A 447 17.97 -18.27 0.26
CA GLU A 447 18.46 -19.11 1.38
C GLU A 447 19.63 -19.99 0.92
N HIS A 448 19.45 -20.69 -0.20
CA HIS A 448 20.49 -21.54 -0.78
C HIS A 448 21.74 -20.75 -1.18
N ALA A 449 21.55 -19.57 -1.80
CA ALA A 449 22.64 -18.73 -2.27
C ALA A 449 23.52 -18.18 -1.14
N VAL A 450 22.97 -18.00 0.06
CA VAL A 450 23.70 -17.48 1.23
C VAL A 450 24.01 -18.56 2.28
N GLY A 451 23.59 -19.81 2.03
CA GLY A 451 23.89 -20.97 2.86
C GLY A 451 23.15 -21.04 4.20
N VAL A 452 21.86 -20.67 4.24
CA VAL A 452 21.01 -20.73 5.44
C VAL A 452 19.79 -21.61 5.30
#